data_AF-A0A7S4II63-F1
#
_entry.id   AF-A0A7S4II63-F1
#
_cell.length_a   1.000
_cell.length_b   1.000
_cell.length_c   1.000
_cell.angle_alpha   90.00
_cell.angle_beta   90.00
_cell.angle_gamma   90.00
#
_symmetry.space_group_name_H-M   'P 1'
#
loop_
_entity.id
_entity.type
_entity.pdbx_description
1 polymer ?
#
loop_
_entity_poly.entity_id
_entity_poly.type
_entity_poly.pdbx_seq_one_letter_code
_entity_poly.pdbx_strand_id
1 'polypeptide(L)'
;ELEENIDTRALYLCYYRCCEPEEIISVIEEIWESHSYTVWPAPYNKLPPDARLFEFLKAFIQSPFVLVDEDKEMQFREQLVEVYGRLVRIPSLSQKSRTLSDLRAVLEFVKKSKTQDSISQLCDLNTLLAGAQQEEATFDIQKYSTDDIAKQLVYIHADLYGQLQITELLDLRYEKNASSAVSLNKIHAFSNKIYLMVPTTILQSDDPHIQREVLKRWIAVSETLTQMRDYNSAIQIVNGLAETSVSRLNYLREELTVKWQERMEKLENQYSPVGNFAKYRKLSKNSPCIPFVGVALKDLVYAYEGNPSKTENGAINFDKMRLIAEIVFSLKGTDYSHVKFDPQIAQELLNFQPLDQKELYARSTLIKER
;
A
#
# COMPACT_ATOMS: atom_id res chain seq x y z
N GLU A 1 -9.05 -2.12 -21.74
CA GLU A 1 -9.91 -1.30 -20.85
C GLU A 1 -9.59 0.16 -21.11
N LEU A 2 -10.55 1.07 -20.93
CA LEU A 2 -10.23 2.49 -20.95
C LEU A 2 -9.42 2.78 -19.68
N GLU A 3 -8.12 3.09 -19.81
CA GLU A 3 -7.32 3.49 -18.64
C GLU A 3 -7.97 4.73 -18.02
N GLU A 4 -8.44 4.58 -16.78
CA GLU A 4 -9.02 5.68 -16.02
C GLU A 4 -7.95 6.74 -15.77
N ASN A 5 -8.24 7.97 -16.20
CA ASN A 5 -7.39 9.12 -15.89
C ASN A 5 -7.44 9.40 -14.38
N ILE A 6 -6.36 9.97 -13.83
CA ILE A 6 -6.25 10.38 -12.43
C ILE A 6 -7.44 11.24 -11.96
N ASP A 7 -8.01 12.06 -12.83
CA ASP A 7 -9.18 12.90 -12.50
C ASP A 7 -10.39 12.07 -12.13
N THR A 8 -10.70 11.04 -12.94
CA THR A 8 -11.84 10.14 -12.69
C THR A 8 -11.63 9.38 -11.38
N ARG A 9 -10.40 8.89 -11.15
CA ARG A 9 -10.01 8.22 -9.91
C ARG A 9 -10.12 9.14 -8.69
N ALA A 10 -9.71 10.40 -8.82
CA ALA A 10 -9.79 11.40 -7.77
C ALA A 10 -11.23 11.75 -7.42
N LEU A 11 -12.10 11.91 -8.42
CA LEU A 11 -13.52 12.12 -8.20
C LEU A 11 -14.14 10.95 -7.44
N TYR A 12 -13.90 9.71 -7.90
CA TYR A 12 -14.45 8.51 -7.26
C TYR A 12 -13.99 8.35 -5.81
N LEU A 13 -12.72 8.67 -5.55
CA LEU A 13 -12.13 8.54 -4.23
C LEU A 13 -12.59 9.63 -3.25
N CYS A 14 -12.82 10.86 -3.73
CA CYS A 14 -12.93 12.05 -2.87
C CYS A 14 -14.26 12.81 -2.96
N TYR A 15 -15.23 12.38 -3.78
CA TYR A 15 -16.48 13.14 -3.99
C TYR A 15 -17.21 13.50 -2.69
N TYR A 16 -17.17 12.60 -1.70
CA TYR A 16 -17.95 12.70 -0.45
C TYR A 16 -17.55 13.91 0.40
N ARG A 17 -16.42 14.54 0.09
CA ARG A 17 -15.95 15.76 0.77
C ARG A 17 -16.56 17.03 0.20
N CYS A 18 -17.25 16.93 -0.94
CA CYS A 18 -17.69 18.09 -1.70
C CYS A 18 -19.17 18.06 -2.05
N CYS A 19 -19.77 16.86 -2.07
CA CYS A 19 -21.19 16.69 -2.33
C CYS A 19 -21.73 15.59 -1.41
N GLU A 20 -22.96 15.78 -0.95
CA GLU A 20 -23.70 14.71 -0.30
C GLU A 20 -24.18 13.67 -1.33
N PRO A 21 -24.37 12.40 -0.93
CA PRO A 21 -24.90 11.35 -1.80
C PRO A 21 -26.15 11.77 -2.60
N GLU A 22 -27.10 12.45 -1.96
CA GLU A 22 -28.36 12.88 -2.55
C GLU A 22 -28.16 13.93 -3.65
N GLU A 23 -27.21 14.84 -3.46
CA GLU A 23 -26.85 15.86 -4.45
C GLU A 23 -26.28 15.21 -5.71
N ILE A 24 -25.48 14.14 -5.56
CA ILE A 24 -24.94 13.40 -6.69
C ILE A 24 -26.04 12.69 -7.48
N ILE A 25 -26.98 12.02 -6.80
CA ILE A 25 -28.13 11.40 -7.47
C ILE A 25 -28.92 12.45 -8.24
N SER A 26 -29.23 13.59 -7.61
CA SER A 26 -29.94 14.69 -8.24
C SER A 26 -29.24 15.21 -9.50
N VAL A 27 -27.92 15.40 -9.45
CA VAL A 27 -27.13 15.86 -10.60
C VAL A 27 -27.09 14.80 -11.71
N ILE A 28 -26.98 13.51 -11.36
CA ILE A 28 -27.05 12.41 -12.33
C ILE A 28 -28.40 12.39 -13.05
N GLU A 29 -29.50 12.55 -12.31
CA GLU A 29 -30.85 12.62 -12.86
C GLU A 29 -31.06 13.86 -13.72
N GLU A 30 -30.53 15.03 -13.33
CA GLU A 30 -30.59 16.25 -14.13
C GLU A 30 -29.79 16.12 -15.44
N ILE A 31 -28.56 15.59 -15.40
CA ILE A 31 -27.75 15.31 -16.59
C ILE A 31 -28.50 14.36 -17.52
N TRP A 32 -29.16 13.36 -16.94
CA TRP A 32 -29.98 12.41 -17.65
C TRP A 32 -31.18 13.05 -18.34
N GLU A 33 -31.98 13.84 -17.62
CA GLU A 33 -33.20 14.47 -18.14
C GLU A 33 -32.92 15.58 -19.15
N SER A 34 -31.93 16.43 -18.85
CA SER A 34 -31.59 17.59 -19.67
C SER A 34 -30.90 17.23 -20.99
N HIS A 35 -30.35 16.02 -21.11
CA HIS A 35 -29.48 15.60 -22.23
C HIS A 35 -28.35 16.61 -22.49
N SER A 36 -27.93 17.38 -21.47
CA SER A 36 -26.99 18.49 -21.62
C SER A 36 -25.54 17.99 -21.51
N TYR A 37 -25.04 17.38 -22.59
CA TYR A 37 -23.70 16.77 -22.64
C TYR A 37 -22.61 17.78 -23.01
N THR A 38 -22.29 18.75 -22.15
CA THR A 38 -21.36 19.80 -22.59
C THR A 38 -19.88 19.47 -22.35
N VAL A 39 -19.50 18.80 -21.25
CA VAL A 39 -18.10 18.34 -21.02
C VAL A 39 -18.07 17.09 -20.14
N TRP A 40 -17.37 16.04 -20.59
CA TRP A 40 -17.13 14.80 -19.80
C TRP A 40 -15.63 14.63 -19.55
N PRO A 41 -15.21 14.05 -18.41
CA PRO A 41 -13.80 13.72 -18.19
C PRO A 41 -13.37 12.54 -19.08
N ALA A 42 -12.07 12.42 -19.31
CA ALA A 42 -11.52 11.21 -19.89
C ALA A 42 -11.66 10.04 -18.90
N PRO A 43 -12.02 8.83 -19.34
CA PRO A 43 -12.13 8.41 -20.74
C PRO A 43 -13.50 8.61 -21.39
N TYR A 44 -14.53 9.02 -20.63
CA TYR A 44 -15.93 9.06 -21.09
C TYR A 44 -16.19 10.06 -22.21
N ASN A 45 -15.40 11.14 -22.32
CA ASN A 45 -15.49 12.07 -23.45
C ASN A 45 -15.31 11.41 -24.82
N LYS A 46 -14.59 10.28 -24.89
CA LYS A 46 -14.38 9.50 -26.13
C LYS A 46 -15.58 8.62 -26.49
N LEU A 47 -16.53 8.44 -25.57
CA LEU A 47 -17.72 7.63 -25.80
C LEU A 47 -18.83 8.44 -26.49
N PRO A 48 -19.72 7.77 -27.23
CA PRO A 48 -20.98 8.34 -27.71
C PRO A 48 -21.77 9.00 -26.55
N PRO A 49 -22.42 10.17 -26.74
CA PRO A 49 -23.09 10.92 -25.68
C PRO A 49 -24.06 10.08 -24.83
N ASP A 50 -24.78 9.19 -25.50
CA ASP A 50 -25.75 8.25 -24.95
C ASP A 50 -25.09 7.16 -24.07
N ALA A 51 -23.84 6.80 -24.33
CA ALA A 51 -23.08 5.83 -23.54
C ALA A 51 -22.29 6.43 -22.35
N ARG A 52 -22.09 7.75 -22.29
CA ARG A 52 -21.18 8.38 -21.31
C ARG A 52 -21.63 8.19 -19.88
N LEU A 53 -22.87 8.57 -19.58
CA LEU A 53 -23.43 8.45 -18.24
C LEU A 53 -23.52 6.99 -17.79
N PHE A 54 -23.86 6.11 -18.73
CA PHE A 54 -23.95 4.68 -18.48
C PHE A 54 -22.60 4.10 -18.03
N GLU A 55 -21.55 4.28 -18.82
CA GLU A 55 -20.21 3.76 -18.48
C GLU A 55 -19.62 4.47 -17.26
N PHE A 56 -19.91 5.76 -17.07
CA PHE A 56 -19.52 6.48 -15.86
C PHE A 56 -20.18 5.90 -14.61
N LEU A 57 -21.48 5.67 -14.62
CA LEU A 57 -22.19 5.12 -13.46
C LEU A 57 -21.76 3.70 -13.17
N LYS A 58 -21.56 2.88 -14.21
CA LYS A 58 -21.02 1.54 -14.06
C LYS A 58 -19.66 1.57 -13.35
N ALA A 59 -18.73 2.38 -13.86
CA ALA A 59 -17.40 2.55 -13.26
C ALA A 59 -17.47 3.14 -11.86
N PHE A 60 -18.33 4.13 -11.63
CA PHE A 60 -18.51 4.75 -10.33
C PHE A 60 -19.03 3.74 -9.30
N ILE A 61 -20.06 2.96 -9.63
CA ILE A 61 -20.61 1.90 -8.75
C ILE A 61 -19.54 0.85 -8.42
N GLN A 62 -18.70 0.50 -9.41
CA GLN A 62 -17.64 -0.49 -9.26
C GLN A 62 -16.35 0.10 -8.63
N SER A 63 -16.27 1.42 -8.48
CA SER A 63 -15.08 2.05 -7.93
C SER A 63 -15.00 1.85 -6.41
N PRO A 64 -13.78 1.87 -5.85
CA PRO A 64 -13.56 1.88 -4.42
C PRO A 64 -13.88 3.28 -3.88
N PHE A 65 -15.15 3.67 -3.88
CA PHE A 65 -15.60 4.83 -3.14
C PHE A 65 -15.96 4.48 -1.70
N VAL A 66 -15.81 5.44 -0.80
CA VAL A 66 -15.98 5.23 0.63
C VAL A 66 -16.74 6.40 1.21
N LEU A 67 -17.84 6.13 1.93
CA LEU A 67 -18.45 7.13 2.82
C LEU A 67 -17.90 6.96 4.25
N VAL A 68 -18.15 7.94 5.11
CA VAL A 68 -17.71 7.91 6.53
C VAL A 68 -18.34 6.75 7.31
N ASP A 69 -19.46 6.23 6.82
CA ASP A 69 -20.29 5.20 7.44
C ASP A 69 -20.57 4.10 6.40
N GLU A 70 -20.18 2.85 6.70
CA GLU A 70 -20.34 1.69 5.81
C GLU A 70 -21.81 1.44 5.46
N ASP A 71 -22.73 1.68 6.39
CA ASP A 71 -24.16 1.51 6.16
C ASP A 71 -24.68 2.57 5.18
N LYS A 72 -24.22 3.83 5.33
CA LYS A 72 -24.57 4.90 4.38
C LYS A 72 -23.96 4.68 3.02
N GLU A 73 -22.74 4.14 2.95
CA GLU A 73 -22.09 3.78 1.70
C GLU A 73 -22.91 2.71 0.96
N MET A 74 -23.33 1.67 1.68
CA MET A 74 -24.12 0.60 1.10
C MET A 74 -25.48 1.11 0.61
N GLN A 75 -26.14 1.96 1.37
CA GLN A 75 -27.39 2.62 0.95
C GLN A 75 -27.18 3.46 -0.31
N PHE A 76 -26.10 4.23 -0.39
CA PHE A 76 -25.80 5.02 -1.57
C PHE A 76 -25.47 4.16 -2.79
N ARG A 77 -24.71 3.06 -2.61
CA ARG A 77 -24.47 2.06 -3.68
C ARG A 77 -25.78 1.48 -4.19
N GLU A 78 -26.72 1.14 -3.31
CA GLU A 78 -28.03 0.61 -3.68
C GLU A 78 -28.86 1.63 -4.47
N GLN A 79 -28.85 2.91 -4.07
CA GLN A 79 -29.49 4.00 -4.82
C GLN A 79 -28.88 4.18 -6.23
N LEU A 80 -27.55 4.16 -6.35
CA LEU A 80 -26.88 4.24 -7.66
C LEU A 80 -27.23 3.05 -8.56
N VAL A 81 -27.32 1.85 -8.00
CA VAL A 81 -27.75 0.65 -8.72
C VAL A 81 -29.20 0.77 -9.20
N GLU A 82 -30.09 1.37 -8.40
CA GLU A 82 -31.47 1.65 -8.81
C GLU A 82 -31.54 2.64 -9.98
N VAL A 83 -30.79 3.75 -9.89
CA VAL A 83 -30.65 4.72 -10.99
C VAL A 83 -30.11 4.03 -12.25
N TYR A 84 -29.03 3.26 -12.12
CA TYR A 84 -28.42 2.52 -13.22
C TYR A 84 -29.40 1.50 -13.83
N GLY A 85 -30.19 0.81 -13.01
CA GLY A 85 -31.24 -0.11 -13.46
C GLY A 85 -32.37 0.58 -14.22
N ARG A 86 -32.73 1.82 -13.88
CA ARG A 86 -33.68 2.65 -14.65
C ARG A 86 -33.11 3.00 -16.03
N LEU A 87 -31.83 3.37 -16.11
CA LEU A 87 -31.14 3.71 -17.36
C LEU A 87 -31.05 2.53 -18.34
N VAL A 88 -30.79 1.32 -17.85
CA VAL A 88 -30.70 0.08 -18.66
C VAL A 88 -32.01 -0.24 -19.39
N ARG A 89 -33.17 0.18 -18.87
CA ARG A 89 -34.50 -0.18 -19.39
C ARG A 89 -34.91 0.62 -20.64
N ILE A 90 -34.05 1.53 -21.13
CA ILE A 90 -34.41 2.48 -22.18
C ILE A 90 -34.07 1.91 -23.56
N PRO A 91 -35.05 1.82 -24.49
CA PRO A 91 -34.88 1.12 -25.76
C PRO A 91 -33.73 1.64 -26.64
N SER A 92 -33.48 2.96 -26.63
CA SER A 92 -32.44 3.63 -27.44
C SER A 92 -31.01 3.34 -26.98
N LEU A 93 -30.81 3.07 -25.69
CA LEU A 93 -29.52 2.64 -25.11
C LEU A 93 -29.35 1.11 -25.09
N SER A 94 -30.45 0.37 -25.32
CA SER A 94 -30.49 -1.08 -25.25
C SER A 94 -29.99 -1.74 -26.55
N GLN A 95 -28.68 -1.83 -26.73
CA GLN A 95 -28.15 -3.03 -27.40
C GLN A 95 -28.32 -4.20 -26.43
N LYS A 96 -29.52 -4.80 -26.44
CA LYS A 96 -30.10 -5.71 -25.43
C LYS A 96 -29.19 -6.78 -24.82
N SER A 97 -28.12 -7.19 -25.50
CA SER A 97 -27.22 -8.24 -25.01
C SER A 97 -26.14 -7.74 -24.05
N ARG A 98 -25.69 -6.48 -24.13
CA ARG A 98 -24.54 -5.96 -23.37
C ARG A 98 -24.96 -5.29 -22.05
N THR A 99 -26.06 -4.53 -22.08
CA THR A 99 -26.55 -3.79 -20.91
C THR A 99 -27.08 -4.70 -19.79
N LEU A 100 -27.69 -5.84 -20.11
CA LEU A 100 -28.13 -6.83 -19.12
C LEU A 100 -26.95 -7.61 -18.51
N SER A 101 -25.91 -7.92 -19.29
CA SER A 101 -24.68 -8.51 -18.72
C SER A 101 -23.95 -7.52 -17.83
N ASP A 102 -23.92 -6.24 -18.19
CA ASP A 102 -23.30 -5.19 -17.39
C ASP A 102 -24.06 -4.97 -16.07
N LEU A 103 -25.40 -4.94 -16.10
CA LEU A 103 -26.22 -4.87 -14.89
C LEU A 103 -26.02 -6.09 -13.99
N ARG A 104 -25.93 -7.29 -14.56
CA ARG A 104 -25.59 -8.50 -13.79
C ARG A 104 -24.20 -8.39 -13.17
N ALA A 105 -23.20 -7.91 -13.91
CA ALA A 105 -21.85 -7.72 -13.40
C ALA A 105 -21.79 -6.68 -12.27
N VAL A 106 -22.54 -5.58 -12.37
CA VAL A 106 -22.67 -4.59 -11.29
C VAL A 106 -23.35 -5.19 -10.07
N LEU A 107 -24.45 -5.92 -10.24
CA LEU A 107 -25.16 -6.59 -9.14
C LEU A 107 -24.30 -7.68 -8.49
N GLU A 108 -23.56 -8.47 -9.26
CA GLU A 108 -22.62 -9.46 -8.75
C GLU A 108 -21.46 -8.81 -8.02
N PHE A 109 -20.91 -7.70 -8.53
CA PHE A 109 -19.88 -6.94 -7.83
C PHE A 109 -20.37 -6.46 -6.47
N VAL A 110 -21.54 -5.81 -6.40
CA VAL A 110 -22.10 -5.31 -5.13
C VAL A 110 -22.38 -6.47 -4.15
N LYS A 111 -22.89 -7.61 -4.64
CA LYS A 111 -23.06 -8.83 -3.82
C LYS A 111 -21.72 -9.40 -3.34
N LYS A 112 -20.70 -9.37 -4.19
CA LYS A 112 -19.36 -9.82 -3.85
C LYS A 112 -18.74 -8.89 -2.82
N SER A 113 -18.87 -7.57 -2.95
CA SER A 113 -18.47 -6.59 -1.93
C SER A 113 -19.14 -6.84 -0.57
N LYS A 114 -20.41 -7.31 -0.54
CA LYS A 114 -21.07 -7.77 0.71
C LYS A 114 -20.45 -9.04 1.33
N THR A 115 -19.60 -9.77 0.62
CA THR A 115 -19.03 -11.08 1.01
C THR A 115 -17.51 -11.15 0.94
N GLN A 116 -16.82 -10.13 0.42
CA GLN A 116 -15.41 -10.20 0.02
C GLN A 116 -14.40 -9.97 1.13
N ASP A 117 -14.83 -9.73 2.37
CA ASP A 117 -13.93 -9.57 3.52
C ASP A 117 -13.03 -10.79 3.79
N SER A 118 -13.24 -11.94 3.12
CA SER A 118 -12.74 -13.21 3.67
C SER A 118 -11.98 -14.19 2.78
N ILE A 119 -11.76 -14.06 1.45
CA ILE A 119 -11.43 -15.31 0.70
C ILE A 119 -10.19 -15.37 -0.24
N SER A 120 -9.77 -14.39 -1.03
CA SER A 120 -8.90 -14.76 -2.19
C SER A 120 -7.37 -14.77 -2.01
N GLN A 121 -6.81 -14.32 -0.88
CA GLN A 121 -5.36 -14.46 -0.58
C GLN A 121 -5.09 -14.96 0.85
N LEU A 122 -6.16 -15.20 1.60
CA LEU A 122 -6.12 -15.40 3.05
C LEU A 122 -5.77 -16.85 3.45
N CYS A 123 -5.67 -17.80 2.51
CA CYS A 123 -5.46 -19.21 2.87
C CYS A 123 -4.01 -19.59 3.15
N ASP A 124 -3.00 -18.91 2.59
CA ASP A 124 -1.61 -19.33 2.80
C ASP A 124 -0.97 -18.58 3.96
N LEU A 125 -1.01 -17.24 3.95
CA LEU A 125 -0.40 -16.42 5.00
C LEU A 125 -1.15 -16.46 6.33
N ASN A 126 -2.49 -16.42 6.36
CA ASN A 126 -3.18 -16.52 7.65
C ASN A 126 -3.16 -17.94 8.21
N THR A 127 -3.07 -18.98 7.38
CA THR A 127 -2.86 -20.35 7.88
C THR A 127 -1.47 -20.51 8.48
N LEU A 128 -0.45 -19.87 7.89
CA LEU A 128 0.88 -19.79 8.48
C LEU A 128 0.90 -18.97 9.78
N LEU A 129 0.20 -17.83 9.82
CA LEU A 129 0.05 -17.00 11.02
C LEU A 129 -0.76 -17.70 12.13
N ALA A 130 -1.78 -18.49 11.77
CA ALA A 130 -2.62 -19.24 12.70
C ALA A 130 -1.94 -20.55 13.19
N GLY A 131 -1.03 -21.11 12.39
CA GLY A 131 -0.24 -22.29 12.71
C GLY A 131 0.99 -22.03 13.59
N ALA A 132 1.20 -20.82 14.09
CA ALA A 132 2.37 -20.40 14.86
C ALA A 132 2.44 -20.96 16.31
N GLN A 133 1.91 -22.16 16.53
CA GLN A 133 2.12 -22.94 17.75
C GLN A 133 2.86 -24.22 17.40
N GLN A 134 4.17 -24.16 17.17
CA GLN A 134 5.15 -25.22 17.47
C GLN A 134 6.57 -24.83 17.04
N GLU A 135 7.48 -24.90 18.02
CA GLU A 135 8.94 -24.72 17.99
C GLU A 135 9.48 -23.31 17.66
N GLU A 136 10.49 -22.88 18.43
CA GLU A 136 11.29 -21.66 18.22
C GLU A 136 12.04 -21.78 16.88
N ALA A 137 11.35 -21.53 15.76
CA ALA A 137 11.99 -21.45 14.47
C ALA A 137 12.97 -20.27 14.47
N THR A 138 14.26 -20.57 14.61
CA THR A 138 15.34 -19.59 14.53
C THR A 138 15.63 -19.33 13.06
N PHE A 139 15.17 -18.19 12.54
CA PHE A 139 15.59 -17.72 11.22
C PHE A 139 17.10 -17.44 11.25
N ASP A 140 17.87 -18.25 10.51
CA ASP A 140 19.28 -18.00 10.23
C ASP A 140 19.44 -17.43 8.82
N ILE A 141 19.78 -16.16 8.74
CA ILE A 141 20.01 -15.45 7.48
C ILE A 141 21.14 -16.04 6.64
N GLN A 142 22.07 -16.80 7.24
CA GLN A 142 23.18 -17.43 6.51
C GLN A 142 22.76 -18.72 5.79
N LYS A 143 21.63 -19.33 6.20
CA LYS A 143 21.09 -20.57 5.62
C LYS A 143 20.59 -20.40 4.19
N TYR A 144 20.10 -19.21 3.84
CA TYR A 144 19.46 -18.94 2.55
C TYR A 144 20.26 -17.99 1.67
N SER A 145 19.97 -18.01 0.36
CA SER A 145 20.56 -17.04 -0.54
C SER A 145 19.97 -15.64 -0.31
N THR A 146 20.73 -14.60 -0.62
CA THR A 146 20.27 -13.20 -0.54
C THR A 146 19.00 -12.97 -1.36
N ASP A 147 18.93 -13.60 -2.53
CA ASP A 147 17.81 -13.45 -3.47
C ASP A 147 16.55 -14.14 -2.94
N ASP A 148 16.68 -15.32 -2.34
CA ASP A 148 15.52 -16.03 -1.76
C ASP A 148 14.92 -15.27 -0.57
N ILE A 149 15.76 -14.71 0.31
CA ILE A 149 15.32 -13.86 1.43
C ILE A 149 14.60 -12.62 0.88
N ALA A 150 15.21 -11.91 -0.09
CA ALA A 150 14.61 -10.71 -0.67
C ALA A 150 13.26 -11.02 -1.34
N LYS A 151 13.16 -12.12 -2.09
CA LYS A 151 11.91 -12.57 -2.71
C LYS A 151 10.82 -12.84 -1.69
N GLN A 152 11.12 -13.52 -0.58
CA GLN A 152 10.09 -13.80 0.43
C GLN A 152 9.67 -12.53 1.20
N LEU A 153 10.60 -11.61 1.50
CA LEU A 153 10.25 -10.31 2.07
C LEU A 153 9.33 -9.50 1.14
N VAL A 154 9.66 -9.43 -0.16
CA VAL A 154 8.82 -8.79 -1.18
C VAL A 154 7.45 -9.45 -1.25
N TYR A 155 7.39 -10.79 -1.27
CA TYR A 155 6.13 -11.53 -1.36
C TYR A 155 5.21 -11.19 -0.17
N ILE A 156 5.73 -11.28 1.06
CA ILE A 156 4.95 -10.99 2.28
C ILE A 156 4.49 -9.53 2.27
N HIS A 157 5.38 -8.56 2.00
CA HIS A 157 4.98 -7.16 1.96
C HIS A 157 3.98 -6.87 0.82
N ALA A 158 4.16 -7.46 -0.36
CA ALA A 158 3.27 -7.26 -1.49
C ALA A 158 1.84 -7.72 -1.15
N ASP A 159 1.72 -8.86 -0.47
CA ASP A 159 0.44 -9.37 0.03
C ASP A 159 -0.19 -8.41 1.07
N LEU A 160 0.59 -7.94 2.04
CA LEU A 160 0.12 -6.97 3.04
C LEU A 160 -0.37 -5.64 2.42
N TYR A 161 0.34 -5.12 1.41
CA TYR A 161 -0.10 -3.94 0.66
C TYR A 161 -1.30 -4.23 -0.24
N GLY A 162 -1.41 -5.45 -0.79
CA GLY A 162 -2.59 -5.92 -1.51
C GLY A 162 -3.84 -5.88 -0.63
N GLN A 163 -3.69 -6.26 0.63
CA GLN A 163 -4.76 -6.22 1.64
C GLN A 163 -5.10 -4.80 2.13
N LEU A 164 -4.24 -3.80 1.94
CA LEU A 164 -4.44 -2.43 2.44
C LEU A 164 -5.78 -1.86 1.98
N GLN A 165 -6.74 -1.64 2.87
CA GLN A 165 -7.98 -1.02 2.46
C GLN A 165 -7.79 0.49 2.28
N ILE A 166 -8.24 1.02 1.14
CA ILE A 166 -8.15 2.47 0.85
C ILE A 166 -8.93 3.26 1.90
N THR A 167 -10.03 2.69 2.41
CA THR A 167 -10.86 3.22 3.49
C THR A 167 -10.03 3.64 4.71
N GLU A 168 -8.99 2.90 5.07
CA GLU A 168 -8.13 3.16 6.25
C GLU A 168 -7.32 4.45 6.10
N LEU A 169 -7.00 4.83 4.85
CA LEU A 169 -6.17 6.00 4.53
C LEU A 169 -6.99 7.29 4.45
N LEU A 170 -8.27 7.18 4.08
CA LEU A 170 -9.13 8.33 3.84
C LEU A 170 -9.39 9.11 5.12
N ASP A 171 -9.40 10.44 5.00
CA ASP A 171 -9.58 11.40 6.10
C ASP A 171 -8.66 11.16 7.32
N LEU A 172 -7.49 10.58 7.08
CA LEU A 172 -6.53 10.22 8.11
C LEU A 172 -7.16 9.35 9.21
N ARG A 173 -8.11 8.46 8.85
CA ARG A 173 -8.79 7.57 9.80
C ARG A 173 -7.80 6.79 10.64
N TYR A 174 -6.69 6.35 10.04
CA TYR A 174 -5.62 5.68 10.74
C TYR A 174 -5.01 6.45 11.92
N GLU A 175 -5.08 7.79 11.95
CA GLU A 175 -4.62 8.60 13.10
C GLU A 175 -5.69 8.73 14.17
N LYS A 176 -6.97 8.62 13.80
CA LYS A 176 -8.12 8.86 14.69
C LYS A 176 -8.46 7.66 15.54
N ASN A 177 -8.35 6.44 15.00
CA ASN A 177 -8.66 5.22 15.72
C ASN A 177 -7.81 4.04 15.22
N ALA A 178 -7.07 3.40 16.12
CA ALA A 178 -6.26 2.22 15.82
C ALA A 178 -7.08 1.07 15.22
N SER A 179 -8.36 0.91 15.60
CA SER A 179 -9.22 -0.14 15.05
C SER A 179 -9.66 0.11 13.61
N SER A 180 -9.44 1.33 13.09
CA SER A 180 -9.78 1.71 11.71
C SER A 180 -8.62 1.57 10.72
N ALA A 181 -7.48 1.05 11.17
CA ALA A 181 -6.25 0.90 10.38
C ALA A 181 -5.70 -0.53 10.43
N VAL A 182 -6.57 -1.53 10.34
CA VAL A 182 -6.20 -2.94 10.55
C VAL A 182 -5.10 -3.38 9.59
N SER A 183 -5.26 -3.13 8.29
CA SER A 183 -4.32 -3.55 7.25
C SER A 183 -3.03 -2.73 7.30
N LEU A 184 -3.14 -1.41 7.51
CA LEU A 184 -2.01 -0.51 7.68
C LEU A 184 -1.17 -0.90 8.91
N ASN A 185 -1.80 -1.26 10.01
CA ASN A 185 -1.12 -1.74 11.22
C ASN A 185 -0.35 -3.04 10.95
N LYS A 186 -0.88 -3.96 10.11
CA LYS A 186 -0.12 -5.16 9.69
C LYS A 186 1.14 -4.79 8.89
N ILE A 187 1.04 -3.83 7.97
CA ILE A 187 2.20 -3.33 7.21
C ILE A 187 3.24 -2.72 8.15
N HIS A 188 2.81 -1.88 9.10
CA HIS A 188 3.71 -1.29 10.09
C HIS A 188 4.35 -2.33 11.00
N ALA A 189 3.57 -3.31 11.48
CA ALA A 189 4.07 -4.38 12.34
C ALA A 189 5.15 -5.22 11.63
N PHE A 190 4.92 -5.60 10.39
CA PHE A 190 5.90 -6.36 9.62
C PHE A 190 7.13 -5.51 9.25
N SER A 191 6.94 -4.23 8.92
CA SER A 191 8.04 -3.28 8.71
C SER A 191 8.92 -3.16 9.95
N ASN A 192 8.30 -3.00 11.13
CA ASN A 192 9.00 -2.91 12.41
C ASN A 192 9.71 -4.23 12.76
N LYS A 193 9.10 -5.38 12.43
CA LYS A 193 9.74 -6.70 12.56
C LYS A 193 11.03 -6.76 11.74
N ILE A 194 11.02 -6.34 10.48
CA ILE A 194 12.24 -6.29 9.65
C ILE A 194 13.28 -5.38 10.29
N TYR A 195 12.89 -4.17 10.70
CA TYR A 195 13.78 -3.21 11.35
C TYR A 195 14.48 -3.80 12.58
N LEU A 196 13.77 -4.50 13.46
CA LEU A 196 14.34 -5.12 14.67
C LEU A 196 15.03 -6.47 14.40
N MET A 197 14.65 -7.18 13.34
CA MET A 197 15.27 -8.46 12.96
C MET A 197 16.72 -8.28 12.51
N VAL A 198 17.04 -7.17 11.84
CA VAL A 198 18.41 -6.86 11.43
C VAL A 198 19.40 -6.81 12.60
N PRO A 199 19.22 -5.92 13.61
CA PRO A 199 20.12 -5.87 14.74
C PRO A 199 20.05 -7.15 15.58
N THR A 200 18.86 -7.78 15.71
CA THR A 200 18.74 -9.05 16.45
C THR A 200 19.64 -10.13 15.85
N THR A 201 19.57 -10.35 14.54
CA THR A 201 20.35 -11.40 13.86
C THR A 201 21.84 -11.09 13.82
N ILE A 202 22.23 -9.81 13.77
CA ILE A 202 23.63 -9.41 13.94
C ILE A 202 24.10 -9.78 15.36
N LEU A 203 23.36 -9.39 16.39
CA LEU A 203 23.76 -9.54 17.79
C LEU A 203 23.51 -10.96 18.36
N GLN A 204 22.98 -11.90 17.58
CA GLN A 204 22.80 -13.28 18.01
C GLN A 204 24.14 -13.93 18.38
N SER A 205 25.19 -13.71 17.57
CA SER A 205 26.53 -14.22 17.83
C SER A 205 27.39 -13.23 18.61
N ASP A 206 28.31 -13.73 19.45
CA ASP A 206 29.40 -12.95 20.06
C ASP A 206 30.65 -12.89 19.18
N ASP A 207 30.70 -13.64 18.08
CA ASP A 207 31.85 -13.69 17.17
C ASP A 207 31.84 -12.52 16.18
N PRO A 208 32.82 -11.59 16.24
CA PRO A 208 32.91 -10.43 15.33
C PRO A 208 32.92 -10.80 13.85
N HIS A 209 33.49 -11.96 13.50
CA HIS A 209 33.50 -12.42 12.11
C HIS A 209 32.09 -12.77 11.64
N ILE A 210 31.35 -13.56 12.44
CA ILE A 210 29.97 -13.96 12.11
C ILE A 210 29.07 -12.72 12.00
N GLN A 211 29.17 -11.79 12.96
CA GLN A 211 28.38 -10.56 12.96
C GLN A 211 28.61 -9.73 11.70
N ARG A 212 29.87 -9.59 11.24
CA ARG A 212 30.19 -8.89 10.00
C ARG A 212 29.65 -9.59 8.76
N GLU A 213 29.66 -10.92 8.71
CA GLU A 213 29.09 -11.66 7.59
C GLU A 213 27.55 -11.51 7.55
N VAL A 214 26.88 -11.51 8.71
CA VAL A 214 25.44 -11.19 8.80
C VAL A 214 25.16 -9.75 8.35
N LEU A 215 25.96 -8.78 8.79
CA LEU A 215 25.84 -7.38 8.38
C LEU A 215 25.98 -7.23 6.86
N LYS A 216 27.00 -7.85 6.25
CA LYS A 216 27.20 -7.87 4.78
C LYS A 216 26.02 -8.51 4.06
N ARG A 217 25.45 -9.58 4.64
CA ARG A 217 24.27 -10.25 4.08
C ARG A 217 23.07 -9.30 4.05
N TRP A 218 22.80 -8.56 5.13
CA TRP A 218 21.73 -7.57 5.17
C TRP A 218 21.92 -6.41 4.19
N ILE A 219 23.15 -5.91 4.02
CA ILE A 219 23.47 -4.91 2.98
C ILE A 219 23.07 -5.46 1.59
N ALA A 220 23.48 -6.69 1.28
CA ALA A 220 23.16 -7.32 -0.01
C ALA A 220 21.64 -7.56 -0.19
N VAL A 221 20.92 -7.93 0.88
CA VAL A 221 19.45 -8.07 0.84
C VAL A 221 18.79 -6.73 0.56
N SER A 222 19.19 -5.65 1.24
CA SER A 222 18.64 -4.30 1.00
C SER A 222 18.91 -3.80 -0.43
N GLU A 223 20.09 -4.06 -1.00
CA GLU A 223 20.37 -3.76 -2.40
C GLU A 223 19.48 -4.56 -3.37
N THR A 224 19.24 -5.83 -3.08
CA THR A 224 18.39 -6.70 -3.90
C THR A 224 16.93 -6.24 -3.84
N LEU A 225 16.42 -5.92 -2.65
CA LEU A 225 15.09 -5.33 -2.45
C LEU A 225 14.94 -3.99 -3.18
N THR A 226 16.00 -3.17 -3.18
CA THR A 226 16.04 -1.90 -3.93
C THR A 226 15.89 -2.13 -5.44
N GLN A 227 16.52 -3.18 -5.98
CA GLN A 227 16.39 -3.56 -7.39
C GLN A 227 14.99 -4.10 -7.71
N MET A 228 14.41 -4.86 -6.78
CA MET A 228 13.03 -5.36 -6.87
C MET A 228 11.98 -4.28 -6.60
N ARG A 229 12.38 -3.05 -6.22
CA ARG A 229 11.50 -1.93 -5.84
C ARG A 229 10.63 -2.20 -4.62
N ASP A 230 11.08 -3.06 -3.71
CA ASP A 230 10.57 -3.09 -2.33
C ASP A 230 11.36 -2.11 -1.47
N TYR A 231 11.01 -0.84 -1.62
CA TYR A 231 11.66 0.24 -0.89
C TYR A 231 11.27 0.25 0.58
N ASN A 232 10.09 -0.28 0.92
CA ASN A 232 9.63 -0.37 2.29
C ASN A 232 10.52 -1.33 3.11
N SER A 233 10.80 -2.54 2.63
CA SER A 233 11.74 -3.44 3.32
C SER A 233 13.17 -2.91 3.30
N ALA A 234 13.62 -2.39 2.16
CA ALA A 234 15.00 -1.93 2.00
C ALA A 234 15.37 -0.82 3.02
N ILE A 235 14.47 0.15 3.23
CA ILE A 235 14.69 1.22 4.22
C ILE A 235 14.65 0.69 5.66
N GLN A 236 13.78 -0.28 5.98
CA GLN A 236 13.76 -0.87 7.33
C GLN A 236 15.07 -1.60 7.63
N ILE A 237 15.67 -2.27 6.63
CA ILE A 237 16.98 -2.89 6.81
C ILE A 237 18.06 -1.85 7.06
N VAL A 238 18.08 -0.75 6.29
CA VAL A 238 19.05 0.35 6.49
C VAL A 238 18.88 0.97 7.87
N ASN A 239 17.65 1.20 8.32
CA ASN A 239 17.38 1.69 9.67
C ASN A 239 17.84 0.70 10.75
N GLY A 240 17.66 -0.60 10.52
CA GLY A 240 18.11 -1.65 11.45
C GLY A 240 19.64 -1.76 11.53
N LEU A 241 20.34 -1.54 10.42
CA LEU A 241 21.81 -1.45 10.39
C LEU A 241 22.33 -0.20 11.12
N ALA A 242 21.55 0.89 11.10
CA ALA A 242 21.85 2.14 11.80
C ALA A 242 21.36 2.17 13.25
N GLU A 243 20.68 1.12 13.72
CA GLU A 243 20.16 1.03 15.07
C GLU A 243 21.29 1.15 16.11
N THR A 244 21.03 1.79 17.25
CA THR A 244 22.05 2.16 18.24
C THR A 244 22.82 0.95 18.77
N SER A 245 22.15 -0.20 18.95
CA SER A 245 22.77 -1.45 19.42
C SER A 245 23.80 -2.02 18.45
N VAL A 246 23.69 -1.72 17.15
CA VAL A 246 24.65 -2.13 16.11
C VAL A 246 25.68 -1.03 15.88
N SER A 247 25.24 0.21 15.67
CA SER A 247 26.11 1.33 15.29
C SER A 247 27.14 1.69 16.36
N ARG A 248 26.90 1.39 17.64
CA ARG A 248 27.90 1.56 18.70
C ARG A 248 29.08 0.58 18.62
N LEU A 249 28.90 -0.57 17.97
CA LEU A 249 29.95 -1.58 17.80
C LEU A 249 30.83 -1.19 16.60
N ASN A 250 31.68 -0.18 16.77
CA ASN A 250 32.44 0.47 15.68
C ASN A 250 33.21 -0.52 14.79
N TYR A 251 33.76 -1.60 15.36
CA TYR A 251 34.48 -2.65 14.62
C TYR A 251 33.64 -3.31 13.51
N LEU A 252 32.30 -3.35 13.65
CA LEU A 252 31.43 -3.90 12.62
C LEU A 252 31.48 -3.11 11.32
N ARG A 253 31.69 -1.79 11.40
CA ARG A 253 31.80 -0.89 10.24
C ARG A 253 33.25 -0.67 9.83
N GLU A 254 34.16 -0.50 10.80
CA GLU A 254 35.58 -0.20 10.55
C GLU A 254 36.34 -1.37 9.89
N GLU A 255 36.03 -2.61 10.28
CA GLU A 255 36.69 -3.80 9.73
C GLU A 255 36.05 -4.32 8.43
N LEU A 256 35.06 -3.61 7.88
CA LEU A 256 34.57 -3.89 6.53
C LEU A 256 35.63 -3.47 5.51
N THR A 257 35.75 -4.25 4.43
CA THR A 257 36.50 -3.79 3.27
C THR A 257 35.86 -2.54 2.68
N VAL A 258 36.65 -1.65 2.08
CA VAL A 258 36.18 -0.41 1.41
C VAL A 258 34.96 -0.65 0.53
N LYS A 259 34.96 -1.73 -0.28
CA LYS A 259 33.83 -2.10 -1.16
C LYS A 259 32.50 -2.27 -0.41
N TRP A 260 32.52 -2.82 0.80
CA TRP A 260 31.30 -3.03 1.60
C TRP A 260 30.87 -1.76 2.33
N GLN A 261 31.81 -0.92 2.75
CA GLN A 261 31.52 0.40 3.31
C GLN A 261 30.82 1.28 2.27
N GLU A 262 31.34 1.35 1.04
CA GLU A 262 30.73 2.12 -0.06
C GLU A 262 29.31 1.66 -0.39
N ARG A 263 29.04 0.34 -0.34
CA ARG A 263 27.69 -0.22 -0.55
C ARG A 263 26.72 0.20 0.55
N MET A 264 27.16 0.13 1.80
CA MET A 264 26.38 0.58 2.95
C MET A 264 26.07 2.08 2.86
N GLU A 265 27.09 2.90 2.62
CA GLU A 265 26.95 4.36 2.48
C GLU A 265 26.03 4.75 1.32
N LYS A 266 26.08 4.02 0.20
CA LYS A 266 25.16 4.23 -0.92
C LYS A 266 23.70 4.03 -0.49
N LEU A 267 23.41 2.98 0.28
CA LEU A 267 22.06 2.73 0.80
C LEU A 267 21.64 3.78 1.83
N GLU A 268 22.48 4.09 2.82
CA GLU A 268 22.24 5.15 3.83
C GLU A 268 21.91 6.49 3.15
N ASN A 269 22.67 6.83 2.11
CA ASN A 269 22.48 8.05 1.35
C ASN A 269 21.19 8.03 0.52
N GLN A 270 20.87 6.90 -0.10
CA GLN A 270 19.67 6.74 -0.93
C GLN A 270 18.38 6.85 -0.10
N TYR A 271 18.37 6.29 1.12
CA TYR A 271 17.21 6.27 2.01
C TYR A 271 17.25 7.32 3.13
N SER A 272 18.21 8.24 3.06
CA SER A 272 18.37 9.32 4.04
C SER A 272 17.07 10.14 4.20
N PRO A 273 16.66 10.48 5.44
CA PRO A 273 15.51 11.35 5.69
C PRO A 273 15.75 12.82 5.28
N VAL A 274 17.00 13.21 4.96
CA VAL A 274 17.38 14.56 4.58
C VAL A 274 16.54 15.07 3.39
N GLY A 275 16.07 16.31 3.50
CA GLY A 275 15.22 16.92 2.48
C GLY A 275 13.87 16.20 2.30
N ASN A 276 13.31 15.66 3.39
CA ASN A 276 12.08 14.87 3.37
C ASN A 276 12.19 13.66 2.45
N PHE A 277 13.26 12.86 2.61
CA PHE A 277 13.55 11.69 1.78
C PHE A 277 13.78 12.03 0.29
N ALA A 278 14.48 13.13 -0.02
CA ALA A 278 14.64 13.66 -1.38
C ALA A 278 15.24 12.65 -2.37
N LYS A 279 16.17 11.79 -1.93
CA LYS A 279 16.81 10.77 -2.78
C LYS A 279 15.89 9.58 -3.04
N TYR A 280 15.26 9.04 -2.00
CA TYR A 280 14.22 8.03 -2.13
C TYR A 280 13.08 8.51 -3.06
N ARG A 281 12.64 9.76 -2.93
CA ARG A 281 11.60 10.35 -3.79
C ARG A 281 11.95 10.40 -5.28
N LYS A 282 13.23 10.36 -5.65
CA LYS A 282 13.70 10.32 -7.05
C LYS A 282 13.78 8.91 -7.65
N LEU A 283 13.64 7.85 -6.85
CA LEU A 283 13.63 6.47 -7.36
C LEU A 283 12.43 6.23 -8.30
N SER A 284 12.49 5.21 -9.14
CA SER A 284 11.34 4.84 -9.99
C SER A 284 10.23 4.21 -9.14
N LYS A 285 8.98 4.66 -9.27
CA LYS A 285 7.80 4.03 -8.64
C LYS A 285 6.91 3.30 -9.65
N ASN A 286 7.45 2.99 -10.82
CA ASN A 286 6.75 2.20 -11.82
C ASN A 286 6.41 0.82 -11.25
N SER A 287 5.19 0.35 -11.51
CA SER A 287 4.72 -0.96 -11.07
C SER A 287 5.59 -2.10 -11.64
N PRO A 288 5.86 -3.16 -10.87
CA PRO A 288 5.54 -3.32 -9.45
C PRO A 288 6.50 -2.52 -8.55
N CYS A 289 5.99 -1.99 -7.44
CA CYS A 289 6.72 -1.18 -6.46
C CYS A 289 6.02 -1.24 -5.09
N ILE A 290 6.79 -1.49 -4.02
CA ILE A 290 6.33 -1.36 -2.62
C ILE A 290 6.98 -0.08 -2.06
N PRO A 291 6.29 1.07 -2.13
CA PRO A 291 6.85 2.33 -1.64
C PRO A 291 6.96 2.33 -0.12
N PHE A 292 7.83 3.16 0.44
CA PHE A 292 7.89 3.38 1.88
C PHE A 292 6.61 4.09 2.37
N VAL A 293 5.78 3.36 3.14
CA VAL A 293 4.47 3.85 3.61
C VAL A 293 4.58 5.13 4.44
N GLY A 294 5.63 5.28 5.25
CA GLY A 294 5.79 6.45 6.13
C GLY A 294 5.87 7.78 5.35
N VAL A 295 6.47 7.76 4.16
CA VAL A 295 6.49 8.94 3.28
C VAL A 295 5.11 9.20 2.67
N ALA A 296 4.43 8.16 2.20
CA ALA A 296 3.08 8.30 1.62
C ALA A 296 2.07 8.83 2.64
N LEU A 297 2.08 8.33 3.88
CA LEU A 297 1.22 8.82 4.95
C LEU A 297 1.51 10.28 5.29
N LYS A 298 2.80 10.65 5.40
CA LYS A 298 3.19 12.05 5.63
C LYS A 298 2.69 12.97 4.52
N ASP A 299 2.80 12.55 3.26
CA ASP A 299 2.28 13.31 2.12
C ASP A 299 0.75 13.43 2.17
N LEU A 300 0.07 12.38 2.61
CA LEU A 300 -1.38 12.37 2.76
C LEU A 300 -1.85 13.37 3.83
N VAL A 301 -1.16 13.44 4.97
CA VAL A 301 -1.39 14.46 6.01
C VAL A 301 -1.25 15.86 5.42
N TYR A 302 -0.15 16.14 4.71
CA TYR A 302 0.03 17.44 4.05
C TYR A 302 -1.05 17.73 3.01
N ALA A 303 -1.48 16.72 2.24
CA ALA A 303 -2.55 16.89 1.28
C ALA A 303 -3.87 17.28 1.97
N TYR A 304 -4.21 16.62 3.08
CA TYR A 304 -5.44 16.87 3.83
C TYR A 304 -5.43 18.19 4.60
N GLU A 305 -4.36 18.50 5.31
CA GLU A 305 -4.28 19.65 6.22
C GLU A 305 -3.75 20.91 5.53
N GLY A 306 -2.84 20.76 4.56
CA GLY A 306 -2.18 21.88 3.89
C GLY A 306 -2.98 22.51 2.74
N ASN A 307 -4.06 21.87 2.29
CA ASN A 307 -4.85 22.33 1.14
C ASN A 307 -6.32 22.55 1.54
N PRO A 308 -6.94 23.71 1.24
CA PRO A 308 -8.35 23.93 1.54
C PRO A 308 -9.25 23.09 0.62
N SER A 309 -10.41 22.64 1.10
CA SER A 309 -11.37 21.87 0.29
C SER A 309 -12.06 22.71 -0.79
N LYS A 310 -12.08 24.04 -0.62
CA LYS A 310 -12.60 25.00 -1.60
C LYS A 310 -11.50 26.00 -1.99
N THR A 311 -11.53 26.44 -3.23
CA THR A 311 -10.69 27.53 -3.74
C THR A 311 -11.18 28.88 -3.21
N GLU A 312 -10.40 29.95 -3.41
CA GLU A 312 -10.75 31.30 -2.93
C GLU A 312 -12.07 31.84 -3.52
N ASN A 313 -12.44 31.41 -4.73
CA ASN A 313 -13.71 31.74 -5.38
C ASN A 313 -14.88 30.81 -4.97
N GLY A 314 -14.67 29.91 -3.99
CA GLY A 314 -15.70 29.03 -3.46
C GLY A 314 -15.96 27.74 -4.26
N ALA A 315 -15.21 27.50 -5.34
CA ALA A 315 -15.30 26.26 -6.11
C ALA A 315 -14.62 25.08 -5.38
N ILE A 316 -14.90 23.85 -5.80
CA ILE A 316 -14.24 22.65 -5.26
C ILE A 316 -12.75 22.68 -5.63
N ASN A 317 -11.88 22.44 -4.65
CA ASN A 317 -10.45 22.29 -4.91
C ASN A 317 -10.14 20.88 -5.44
N PHE A 318 -10.25 20.72 -6.75
CA PHE A 318 -9.99 19.43 -7.40
C PHE A 318 -8.49 19.05 -7.40
N ASP A 319 -7.58 20.03 -7.33
CA ASP A 319 -6.14 19.75 -7.21
C ASP A 319 -5.82 19.00 -5.91
N LYS A 320 -6.51 19.34 -4.82
CA LYS A 320 -6.44 18.58 -3.56
C LYS A 320 -6.89 17.13 -3.76
N MET A 321 -7.99 16.90 -4.48
CA MET A 321 -8.49 15.55 -4.76
C MET A 321 -7.49 14.73 -5.58
N ARG A 322 -6.93 15.32 -6.64
CA ARG A 322 -5.88 14.67 -7.44
C ARG A 322 -4.69 14.27 -6.59
N LEU A 323 -4.19 15.19 -5.77
CA LEU A 323 -3.04 14.93 -4.90
C LEU A 323 -3.29 13.74 -3.97
N ILE A 324 -4.46 13.69 -3.32
CA ILE A 324 -4.86 12.56 -2.44
C ILE A 324 -4.91 11.26 -3.24
N ALA A 325 -5.55 11.27 -4.42
CA ALA A 325 -5.67 10.10 -5.27
C ALA A 325 -4.31 9.58 -5.73
N GLU A 326 -3.41 10.46 -6.19
CA GLU A 326 -2.06 10.10 -6.60
C GLU A 326 -1.30 9.38 -5.48
N ILE A 327 -1.39 9.90 -4.24
CA ILE A 327 -0.75 9.30 -3.07
C ILE A 327 -1.36 7.92 -2.77
N VAL A 328 -2.70 7.82 -2.69
CA VAL A 328 -3.39 6.56 -2.38
C VAL A 328 -3.12 5.49 -3.42
N PHE A 329 -3.24 5.82 -4.71
CA PHE A 329 -3.03 4.85 -5.79
C PHE A 329 -1.55 4.48 -5.97
N SER A 330 -0.60 5.32 -5.52
CA SER A 330 0.83 4.96 -5.50
C SER A 330 1.12 3.74 -4.60
N LEU A 331 0.26 3.46 -3.62
CA LEU A 331 0.40 2.32 -2.70
C LEU A 331 -0.16 1.00 -3.27
N LYS A 332 -0.76 1.02 -4.47
CA LYS A 332 -1.49 -0.14 -5.04
C LYS A 332 -0.75 -0.91 -6.12
N GLY A 333 0.39 -0.41 -6.60
CA GLY A 333 1.18 -1.06 -7.67
C GLY A 333 2.02 -2.24 -7.18
N THR A 334 1.45 -3.21 -6.46
CA THR A 334 2.21 -4.27 -5.75
C THR A 334 2.04 -5.67 -6.36
N ASP A 335 1.82 -5.79 -7.67
CA ASP A 335 1.72 -7.09 -8.34
C ASP A 335 3.09 -7.76 -8.53
N TYR A 336 3.47 -8.61 -7.58
CA TYR A 336 4.67 -9.44 -7.61
C TYR A 336 4.36 -10.91 -7.94
N SER A 337 3.29 -11.19 -8.71
CA SER A 337 2.89 -12.56 -9.08
C SER A 337 3.98 -13.41 -9.75
N HIS A 338 5.00 -12.78 -10.33
CA HIS A 338 6.17 -13.44 -10.90
C HIS A 338 7.19 -13.95 -9.85
N VAL A 339 7.11 -13.47 -8.60
CA VAL A 339 7.97 -13.92 -7.50
C VAL A 339 7.44 -15.25 -6.97
N LYS A 340 8.32 -16.26 -6.94
CA LYS A 340 7.97 -17.59 -6.43
C LYS A 340 7.93 -17.59 -4.91
N PHE A 341 6.81 -18.01 -4.36
CA PHE A 341 6.63 -18.24 -2.94
C PHE A 341 7.42 -19.47 -2.46
N ASP A 342 8.17 -19.32 -1.38
CA ASP A 342 8.83 -20.39 -0.64
C ASP A 342 8.23 -20.44 0.79
N PRO A 343 7.39 -21.45 1.10
CA PRO A 343 6.68 -21.51 2.36
C PRO A 343 7.63 -21.67 3.56
N GLN A 344 8.76 -22.34 3.40
CA GLN A 344 9.70 -22.57 4.51
C GLN A 344 10.35 -21.26 4.92
N ILE A 345 10.92 -20.54 3.97
CA ILE A 345 11.59 -19.25 4.24
C ILE A 345 10.57 -18.23 4.75
N ALA A 346 9.40 -18.16 4.12
CA ALA A 346 8.34 -17.24 4.55
C ALA A 346 7.88 -17.54 5.98
N GLN A 347 7.69 -18.80 6.34
CA GLN A 347 7.29 -19.19 7.69
C GLN A 347 8.37 -18.83 8.72
N GLU A 348 9.65 -19.09 8.44
CA GLU A 348 10.75 -18.71 9.33
C GLU A 348 10.82 -17.18 9.53
N LEU A 349 10.67 -16.39 8.45
CA LEU A 349 10.61 -14.92 8.53
C LEU A 349 9.41 -14.40 9.34
N LEU A 350 8.24 -15.03 9.17
CA LEU A 350 7.00 -14.65 9.88
C LEU A 350 7.05 -15.04 11.36
N ASN A 351 7.61 -16.20 11.69
CA ASN A 351 7.67 -16.71 13.06
C ASN A 351 8.80 -16.08 13.87
N PHE A 352 9.81 -15.51 13.20
CA PHE A 352 10.91 -14.82 13.89
C PHE A 352 10.38 -13.75 14.86
N GLN A 353 10.84 -13.85 16.11
CA GLN A 353 10.57 -12.89 17.17
C GLN A 353 11.86 -12.08 17.42
N PRO A 354 11.97 -10.86 16.86
CA PRO A 354 13.12 -10.01 17.12
C PRO A 354 13.11 -9.51 18.57
N LEU A 355 14.30 -9.24 19.09
CA LEU A 355 14.45 -8.54 20.36
C LEU A 355 13.87 -7.13 20.24
N ASP A 356 13.27 -6.63 21.33
CA ASP A 356 12.87 -5.23 21.39
C ASP A 356 14.09 -4.31 21.53
N GLN A 357 13.90 -2.99 21.39
CA GLN A 357 15.02 -2.03 21.44
C GLN A 357 15.78 -2.05 22.77
N LYS A 358 15.10 -2.32 23.89
CA LYS A 358 15.72 -2.35 25.21
C LYS A 358 16.55 -3.62 25.36
N GLU A 359 16.04 -4.74 24.91
CA GLU A 359 16.72 -6.03 24.86
C GLU A 359 17.93 -5.98 23.92
N LEU A 360 17.80 -5.36 22.75
CA LEU A 360 18.91 -5.14 21.81
C LEU A 360 20.03 -4.32 22.44
N TYR A 361 19.68 -3.21 23.10
CA TYR A 361 20.67 -2.40 23.81
C TYR A 361 21.37 -3.19 24.92
N ALA A 362 20.62 -3.91 25.74
CA ALA A 362 21.17 -4.78 26.76
C ALA A 362 22.11 -5.84 26.16
N ARG A 363 21.67 -6.53 25.10
CA ARG A 363 22.48 -7.54 24.39
C ARG A 363 23.77 -6.96 23.86
N SER A 364 23.70 -5.81 23.21
CA SER A 364 24.87 -5.12 22.66
C SER A 364 25.87 -4.73 23.75
N THR A 365 25.41 -4.28 24.94
CA THR A 365 26.32 -3.94 26.04
C THR A 365 27.07 -5.12 26.64
N LEU A 366 26.55 -6.33 26.49
CA LEU A 366 27.23 -7.56 26.91
C LEU A 366 28.36 -7.96 25.94
N ILE A 367 28.27 -7.51 24.68
CA ILE A 367 29.32 -7.73 23.68
C ILE A 367 30.45 -6.76 23.99
N LYS A 368 31.53 -7.28 24.57
CA LYS A 368 32.70 -6.48 24.90
C LYS A 368 33.30 -5.89 23.64
N GLU A 369 33.32 -4.56 23.55
CA GLU A 369 34.20 -3.83 22.63
C GLU A 369 35.64 -4.23 22.99
N ARG A 370 36.36 -4.85 22.05
CA ARG A 370 37.74 -5.33 22.26
C ARG A 370 38.74 -4.19 22.21
#